data_AF-A0A8G1S3B8-F1
#
_entry.id   AF-A0A8G1S3B8-F1
#
_cell.length_a   1.000
_cell.length_b   1.000
_cell.length_c   1.000
_cell.angle_alpha   90.00
_cell.angle_beta   90.00
_cell.angle_gamma   90.00
#
_symmetry.space_group_name_H-M   'P 1'
#
loop_
_entity.id
_entity.type
_entity.pdbx_description
1 polymer ?
#
loop_
_entity_poly.entity_id
_entity_poly.type
_entity_poly.pdbx_seq_one_letter_code
_entity_poly.pdbx_strand_id
1 'polypeptide(L)'
;MPANRSVKKALSLIEADATKVLGLNVGQHRDVQPGQYIPRAEAQSPPELSFGNLSPSTTYMVIGLDIDAPFPSFGVLGPILHWIQPGLQPTASETDSSVHVLKVTAPFVANYIGPAPPPGSSPHRYIFFLYEQPADFVGERYAPPGGQKLGNMHRMRYDLDAAEVEFKLGKLVAVNYFTSN
;
A
#
# COMPACT_ATOMS: atom_id res chain seq x y z
N MET A 1 -10.53 17.32 -4.32
CA MET A 1 -10.15 16.28 -3.34
C MET A 1 -10.88 15.01 -3.73
N PRO A 2 -10.19 13.87 -3.82
CA PRO A 2 -10.84 12.58 -4.09
C PRO A 2 -11.94 12.27 -3.07
N ALA A 3 -12.94 11.48 -3.47
CA ALA A 3 -14.04 11.11 -2.57
C ALA A 3 -13.60 10.13 -1.46
N ASN A 4 -12.52 9.39 -1.70
CA ASN A 4 -11.89 8.44 -0.77
C ASN A 4 -12.87 7.38 -0.25
N ARG A 5 -13.76 6.88 -1.12
CA ARG A 5 -14.74 5.85 -0.73
C ARG A 5 -14.05 4.52 -0.47
N SER A 6 -13.11 4.13 -1.30
CA SER A 6 -12.36 2.87 -1.18
C SER A 6 -11.44 2.89 0.03
N VAL A 7 -10.78 4.02 0.31
CA VAL A 7 -9.99 4.21 1.55
C VAL A 7 -10.87 4.01 2.80
N LYS A 8 -12.02 4.69 2.89
CA LYS A 8 -12.93 4.57 4.04
C LYS A 8 -13.42 3.14 4.21
N LYS A 9 -13.82 2.49 3.11
CA LYS A 9 -14.29 1.11 3.11
C LYS A 9 -13.21 0.14 3.59
N ALA A 10 -11.96 0.34 3.18
CA ALA A 10 -10.84 -0.49 3.57
C ALA A 10 -10.53 -0.37 5.08
N LEU A 11 -10.53 0.85 5.62
CA LEU A 11 -10.33 1.05 7.06
C LEU A 11 -11.46 0.42 7.88
N SER A 12 -12.72 0.63 7.50
CA SER A 12 -13.85 -0.04 8.16
C SER A 12 -13.83 -1.56 8.03
N LEU A 13 -13.24 -2.10 6.96
CA LEU A 13 -13.11 -3.56 6.77
C LEU A 13 -12.25 -4.18 7.86
N ILE A 14 -11.09 -3.61 8.18
CA ILE A 14 -10.18 -4.16 9.19
C ILE A 14 -10.58 -3.83 10.62
N GLU A 15 -11.39 -2.80 10.83
CA GLU A 15 -12.07 -2.57 12.11
C GLU A 15 -13.12 -3.66 12.39
N ALA A 16 -13.81 -4.15 11.34
CA ALA A 16 -14.88 -5.14 11.46
C ALA A 16 -14.38 -6.59 11.38
N ASP A 17 -13.30 -6.85 10.65
CA ASP A 17 -12.80 -8.18 10.34
C ASP A 17 -11.26 -8.22 10.36
N ALA A 18 -10.71 -8.68 11.48
CA ALA A 18 -9.27 -8.85 11.66
C ALA A 18 -8.65 -9.85 10.67
N THR A 19 -9.44 -10.75 10.06
CA THR A 19 -8.94 -11.69 9.05
C THR A 19 -8.58 -11.02 7.74
N LYS A 20 -8.94 -9.74 7.57
CA LYS A 20 -8.60 -8.90 6.41
C LYS A 20 -7.36 -8.04 6.62
N VAL A 21 -6.72 -8.15 7.79
CA VAL A 21 -5.49 -7.40 8.09
C VAL A 21 -4.34 -7.99 7.29
N LEU A 22 -3.77 -7.17 6.41
CA LEU A 22 -2.56 -7.51 5.65
C LEU A 22 -1.36 -7.62 6.62
N GLY A 23 -0.58 -8.69 6.54
CA GLY A 23 0.65 -8.82 7.29
C GLY A 23 1.70 -7.82 6.80
N LEU A 24 2.30 -7.09 7.73
CA LEU A 24 3.29 -6.05 7.45
C LEU A 24 4.53 -6.24 8.33
N ASN A 25 5.70 -6.31 7.70
CA ASN A 25 7.00 -6.16 8.37
C ASN A 25 7.65 -4.87 7.86
N VAL A 26 7.96 -3.93 8.74
CA VAL A 26 8.50 -2.59 8.40
C VAL A 26 9.81 -2.38 9.13
N GLY A 27 10.92 -2.34 8.39
CA GLY A 27 12.25 -2.20 9.00
C GLY A 27 12.54 -3.36 9.96
N GLN A 28 12.71 -3.04 11.25
CA GLN A 28 12.89 -4.05 12.31
C GLN A 28 11.57 -4.49 12.98
N HIS A 29 10.46 -3.80 12.71
CA HIS A 29 9.15 -4.15 13.25
C HIS A 29 8.59 -5.34 12.50
N ARG A 30 8.14 -6.35 13.25
CA ARG A 30 7.48 -7.55 12.73
C ARG A 30 6.02 -7.54 13.16
N ASP A 31 5.17 -8.16 12.35
CA ASP A 31 3.73 -8.33 12.63
C ASP A 31 3.05 -7.00 13.00
N VAL A 32 3.30 -5.97 12.21
CA VAL A 32 2.82 -4.61 12.46
C VAL A 32 1.30 -4.59 12.52
N GLN A 33 0.76 -4.19 13.66
CA GLN A 33 -0.68 -4.11 13.88
C GLN A 33 -1.27 -2.81 13.31
N PRO A 34 -2.55 -2.80 12.90
CA PRO A 34 -3.21 -1.58 12.41
C PRO A 34 -3.02 -0.40 13.36
N GLY A 35 -2.46 0.68 12.83
CA GLY A 35 -2.23 1.93 13.57
C GLY A 35 -0.98 1.96 14.45
N GLN A 36 -0.20 0.88 14.49
CA GLN A 36 1.08 0.86 15.21
C GLN A 36 1.98 2.00 14.73
N TYR A 37 2.58 2.71 15.69
CA TYR A 37 3.52 3.77 15.40
C TYR A 37 4.89 3.20 15.03
N ILE A 38 5.47 3.71 13.94
CA ILE A 38 6.79 3.36 13.46
C ILE A 38 7.59 4.64 13.23
N PRO A 39 8.78 4.80 13.82
CA PRO A 39 9.61 5.96 13.59
C PRO A 39 9.92 6.18 12.11
N ARG A 40 9.86 7.42 11.63
CA ARG A 40 10.11 7.74 10.21
C ARG A 40 11.38 7.10 9.66
N ALA A 41 12.47 7.15 10.42
CA ALA A 41 13.77 6.61 10.01
C ALA A 41 13.75 5.09 9.74
N GLU A 42 12.82 4.37 10.37
CA GLU A 42 12.72 2.91 10.31
C GLU A 42 11.73 2.44 9.22
N ALA A 43 10.98 3.35 8.61
CA ALA A 43 9.98 3.09 7.58
C ALA A 43 10.40 3.57 6.16
N GLN A 44 11.70 3.79 5.93
CA GLN A 44 12.21 4.32 4.65
C GLN A 44 12.33 3.28 3.53
N SER A 45 12.19 2.00 3.85
CA SER A 45 12.11 0.91 2.87
C SER A 45 10.67 0.39 2.76
N PRO A 46 10.26 -0.16 1.60
CA PRO A 46 8.94 -0.75 1.47
C PRO A 46 8.75 -1.89 2.48
N PRO A 47 7.54 -2.05 3.04
CA PRO A 47 7.26 -3.19 3.91
C PRO A 47 7.34 -4.50 3.15
N GLU A 48 7.76 -5.57 3.84
CA GLU A 48 7.43 -6.92 3.38
C GLU A 48 5.97 -7.20 3.70
N LEU A 49 5.26 -7.75 2.72
CA LEU A 49 3.84 -8.04 2.79
C LEU A 49 3.63 -9.55 2.92
N SER A 50 2.70 -9.95 3.78
CA SER A 50 2.26 -11.33 3.88
C SER A 50 0.75 -11.43 4.07
N PHE A 51 0.17 -12.53 3.62
CA PHE A 51 -1.25 -12.79 3.85
C PHE A 51 -1.54 -14.30 3.79
N GLY A 52 -2.57 -14.72 4.53
CA GLY A 52 -3.02 -16.11 4.53
C GLY A 52 -3.81 -16.46 3.27
N ASN A 53 -3.78 -17.73 2.88
CA ASN A 53 -4.65 -18.31 1.85
C ASN A 53 -4.58 -17.61 0.47
N LEU A 54 -3.43 -17.04 0.10
CA LEU A 54 -3.22 -16.54 -1.24
C LEU A 54 -3.05 -17.72 -2.22
N SER A 55 -3.53 -17.55 -3.45
CA SER A 55 -3.36 -18.53 -4.50
C SER A 55 -1.94 -18.43 -5.08
N PRO A 56 -1.11 -19.50 -5.07
CA PRO A 56 0.24 -19.46 -5.63
C PRO A 56 0.29 -19.23 -7.15
N SER A 57 -0.82 -19.37 -7.86
CA SER A 57 -0.94 -19.12 -9.30
C SER A 57 -1.49 -17.73 -9.64
N THR A 58 -1.85 -16.93 -8.63
CA THR A 58 -2.37 -15.58 -8.81
C THR A 58 -1.27 -14.56 -8.59
N THR A 59 -1.22 -13.54 -9.44
CA THR A 59 -0.37 -12.37 -9.26
C THR A 59 -1.14 -11.30 -8.50
N TYR A 60 -0.49 -10.64 -7.55
CA TYR A 60 -1.10 -9.57 -6.75
C TYR A 60 -0.42 -8.24 -7.02
N MET A 61 -1.05 -7.17 -6.56
CA MET A 61 -0.46 -5.84 -6.54
C MET A 61 -0.84 -5.08 -5.28
N VAL A 62 0.05 -4.20 -4.85
CA VAL A 62 -0.18 -3.31 -3.70
C VAL A 62 -0.21 -1.86 -4.14
N ILE A 63 -1.10 -1.09 -3.52
CA ILE A 63 -1.12 0.37 -3.55
C ILE A 63 -0.87 0.88 -2.13
N GLY A 64 0.04 1.84 -1.96
CA GLY A 64 0.37 2.46 -0.68
C GLY A 64 0.02 3.94 -0.68
N LEU A 65 -0.73 4.43 0.30
CA LEU A 65 -1.19 5.82 0.39
C LEU A 65 -0.91 6.43 1.78
N ASP A 66 -0.58 7.72 1.80
CA ASP A 66 -0.68 8.58 3.00
C ASP A 66 -1.93 9.44 2.86
N ILE A 67 -2.90 9.25 3.75
CA ILE A 67 -4.20 9.93 3.66
C ILE A 67 -4.29 11.24 4.45
N ASP A 68 -3.21 11.60 5.16
CA ASP A 68 -3.19 12.68 6.14
C ASP A 68 -2.31 13.87 5.71
N ALA A 69 -1.82 13.91 4.47
CA ALA A 69 -0.95 14.97 4.01
C ALA A 69 -1.66 16.31 3.69
N PRO A 70 -1.06 17.48 4.01
CA PRO A 70 0.21 17.65 4.73
C PRO A 70 0.10 17.48 6.25
N PHE A 71 -1.10 17.64 6.82
CA PHE A 71 -1.37 17.46 8.24
C PHE A 71 -2.71 16.72 8.40
N PRO A 72 -2.86 15.81 9.39
CA PRO A 72 -4.13 15.11 9.61
C PRO A 72 -5.32 16.05 9.83
N SER A 73 -5.08 17.21 10.45
CA SER A 73 -6.08 18.26 10.68
C SER A 73 -6.39 19.11 9.44
N PHE A 74 -5.56 19.05 8.40
CA PHE A 74 -5.66 19.86 7.19
C PHE A 74 -5.08 19.14 5.96
N GLY A 75 -5.75 18.06 5.55
CA GLY A 75 -5.27 17.12 4.53
C GLY A 75 -5.42 17.57 3.06
N VAL A 76 -5.15 18.83 2.70
CA VAL A 76 -5.45 19.38 1.35
C VAL A 76 -4.61 18.85 0.20
N LEU A 77 -3.52 18.12 0.50
CA LEU A 77 -2.63 17.49 -0.50
C LEU A 77 -2.87 15.98 -0.59
N GLY A 78 -3.56 15.38 0.39
CA GLY A 78 -3.81 13.96 0.46
C GLY A 78 -4.96 13.46 -0.42
N PRO A 79 -5.06 12.13 -0.65
CA PRO A 79 -4.02 11.15 -0.35
C PRO A 79 -2.76 11.36 -1.20
N ILE A 80 -1.59 11.07 -0.64
CA ILE A 80 -0.32 11.02 -1.34
C ILE A 80 -0.06 9.58 -1.74
N LEU A 81 0.30 9.35 -3.00
CA LEU A 81 0.73 8.04 -3.47
C LEU A 81 2.14 7.73 -2.97
N HIS A 82 2.27 6.71 -2.13
CA HIS A 82 3.54 6.21 -1.63
C HIS A 82 4.08 5.06 -2.46
N TRP A 83 3.23 4.18 -2.99
CA TRP A 83 3.68 2.97 -3.68
C TRP A 83 2.63 2.41 -4.64
N ILE A 84 3.05 1.91 -5.80
CA ILE A 84 2.26 0.97 -6.63
C ILE A 84 3.23 -0.09 -7.13
N GLN A 85 3.04 -1.32 -6.66
CA GLN A 85 3.87 -2.45 -7.03
C GLN A 85 3.01 -3.59 -7.56
N PRO A 86 2.98 -3.78 -8.90
CA PRO A 86 2.46 -5.00 -9.52
C PRO A 86 3.45 -6.16 -9.37
N GLY A 87 3.05 -7.34 -9.85
CA GLY A 87 3.92 -8.50 -9.94
C GLY A 87 4.29 -9.09 -8.58
N LEU A 88 3.40 -9.01 -7.59
CA LEU A 88 3.62 -9.62 -6.30
C LEU A 88 3.24 -11.10 -6.37
N GLN A 89 4.23 -11.99 -6.26
CA GLN A 89 4.00 -13.43 -6.29
C GLN A 89 4.03 -14.03 -4.89
N PRO A 90 2.99 -14.77 -4.47
CA PRO A 90 2.97 -15.42 -3.18
C PRO A 90 3.98 -16.57 -3.12
N THR A 91 4.80 -16.57 -2.08
CA THR A 91 5.70 -17.67 -1.72
C THR A 91 5.34 -18.14 -0.33
N ALA A 92 5.13 -19.44 -0.12
CA ALA A 92 4.80 -19.97 1.19
C ALA A 92 5.87 -19.58 2.23
N SER A 93 5.44 -19.18 3.43
CA SER A 93 6.34 -18.91 4.54
C SER A 93 7.02 -20.21 5.00
N GLU A 94 8.27 -20.10 5.43
CA GLU A 94 9.02 -21.24 5.97
C GLU A 94 8.44 -21.74 7.31
N THR A 95 7.79 -20.86 8.06
CA THR A 95 7.25 -21.14 9.40
C THR A 95 5.80 -21.60 9.40
N ASP A 96 5.02 -21.21 8.40
CA ASP A 96 3.60 -21.55 8.26
C ASP A 96 3.21 -21.57 6.77
N SER A 97 2.95 -22.75 6.23
CA SER A 97 2.62 -22.94 4.81
C SER A 97 1.27 -22.34 4.41
N SER A 98 0.42 -21.96 5.36
CA SER A 98 -0.84 -21.26 5.10
C SER A 98 -0.64 -19.76 4.87
N VAL A 99 0.47 -19.20 5.34
CA VAL A 99 0.87 -17.80 5.16
C VAL A 99 1.79 -17.69 3.96
N HIS A 100 1.52 -16.72 3.09
CA HIS A 100 2.35 -16.45 1.94
C HIS A 100 2.99 -15.07 2.06
N VAL A 101 4.30 -15.01 1.85
CA VAL A 101 5.05 -13.78 1.68
C VAL A 101 5.01 -13.37 0.21
N LEU A 102 4.68 -12.11 -0.05
CA LEU A 102 4.57 -11.57 -1.40
C LEU A 102 5.94 -11.07 -1.88
N LYS A 103 6.48 -11.70 -2.92
CA LYS A 103 7.78 -11.34 -3.51
C LYS A 103 7.57 -10.53 -4.79
N VAL A 104 8.34 -9.44 -4.93
CA VAL A 104 8.29 -8.56 -6.09
C VAL A 104 8.97 -9.23 -7.29
N THR A 105 8.25 -9.36 -8.41
CA THR A 105 8.76 -9.97 -9.65
C THR A 105 8.64 -9.05 -10.87
N ALA A 106 8.10 -7.84 -10.71
CA ALA A 106 7.94 -6.85 -11.77
C ALA A 106 8.45 -5.45 -11.35
N PRO A 107 8.76 -4.56 -12.29
CA PRO A 107 9.03 -3.15 -11.99
C PRO A 107 7.84 -2.46 -11.30
N PHE A 108 8.13 -1.42 -10.51
CA PHE A 108 7.08 -0.60 -9.90
C PHE A 108 6.35 0.23 -10.97
N VAL A 109 5.08 0.55 -10.70
CA VAL A 109 4.36 1.64 -11.39
C VAL A 109 4.68 2.98 -10.71
N ALA A 110 4.70 2.97 -9.38
CA ALA A 110 5.17 4.08 -8.56
C ALA A 110 6.13 3.55 -7.51
N ASN A 111 7.39 3.96 -7.54
CA ASN A 111 8.37 3.52 -6.56
C ASN A 111 7.93 3.88 -5.14
N TYR A 112 8.28 3.04 -4.18
CA TYR A 112 8.09 3.34 -2.76
C TYR A 112 8.83 4.62 -2.39
N ILE A 113 8.15 5.48 -1.63
CA ILE A 113 8.76 6.56 -0.86
C ILE A 113 8.33 6.39 0.60
N GLY A 114 9.26 6.54 1.53
CA GLY A 114 8.97 6.41 2.96
C GLY A 114 8.16 7.60 3.50
N PRO A 115 7.72 7.52 4.77
CA PRO A 115 7.12 8.64 5.47
C PRO A 115 8.02 9.88 5.42
N ALA A 116 7.42 11.04 5.15
CA ALA A 116 8.08 12.33 5.18
C ALA A 116 7.10 13.46 5.53
N PRO A 117 6.30 13.32 6.61
CA PRO A 117 5.39 14.39 6.98
C PRO A 117 6.16 15.63 7.44
N PRO A 118 5.56 16.83 7.32
CA PRO A 118 6.22 18.07 7.71
C PRO A 118 6.62 18.09 9.19
N PRO A 119 7.70 18.79 9.57
CA PRO A 119 8.06 18.99 10.97
C PRO A 119 6.89 19.53 11.80
N GLY A 120 6.65 18.92 12.95
CA GLY A 120 5.54 19.29 13.84
C GLY A 120 4.18 18.70 13.47
N SER A 121 4.07 17.95 12.36
CA SER A 121 2.86 17.18 12.09
C SER A 121 2.69 16.05 13.11
N SER A 122 1.43 15.74 13.46
CA SER A 122 1.10 14.49 14.15
C SER A 122 1.36 13.29 13.23
N PRO A 123 1.43 12.05 13.73
CA PRO A 123 1.64 10.87 12.88
C PRO A 123 0.60 10.76 11.75
N HIS A 124 1.07 10.50 10.53
CA HIS A 124 0.21 10.24 9.36
C HIS A 124 -0.07 8.74 9.24
N ARG A 125 -1.21 8.37 8.63
CA ARG A 125 -1.57 6.97 8.34
C ARG A 125 -1.07 6.55 6.95
N TYR A 126 -0.18 5.58 6.93
CA TYR A 126 0.37 4.94 5.72
C TYR A 126 -0.33 3.60 5.49
N ILE A 127 -1.25 3.56 4.53
CA ILE A 127 -2.16 2.44 4.28
C ILE A 127 -1.71 1.65 3.06
N PHE A 128 -1.67 0.33 3.16
CA PHE A 128 -1.29 -0.60 2.09
C PHE A 128 -2.47 -1.49 1.72
N PHE A 129 -2.92 -1.38 0.47
CA PHE A 129 -4.08 -2.07 -0.07
C PHE A 129 -3.61 -3.18 -1.01
N LEU A 130 -3.94 -4.43 -0.70
CA LEU A 130 -3.61 -5.59 -1.53
C LEU A 130 -4.80 -5.96 -2.44
N TYR A 131 -4.53 -6.10 -3.73
CA TYR A 131 -5.48 -6.54 -4.73
C TYR A 131 -4.92 -7.73 -5.52
N GLU A 132 -5.81 -8.56 -6.07
CA GLU A 132 -5.44 -9.42 -7.19
C GLU A 132 -5.14 -8.53 -8.40
N GLN A 133 -4.01 -8.77 -9.05
CA GLN A 133 -3.63 -8.04 -10.25
C GLN A 133 -4.41 -8.59 -11.45
N PRO A 134 -5.09 -7.74 -12.24
CA PRO A 134 -5.75 -8.20 -13.46
C PRO A 134 -4.76 -8.82 -14.45
N ALA A 135 -5.18 -9.91 -15.11
CA ALA A 135 -4.31 -10.67 -16.00
C ALA A 135 -3.84 -9.86 -17.22
N ASP A 136 -4.60 -8.84 -17.64
CA ASP A 136 -4.28 -7.91 -18.73
C ASP A 136 -3.58 -6.63 -18.25
N PHE A 137 -3.17 -6.54 -16.98
CA PHE A 137 -2.48 -5.38 -16.44
C PHE A 137 -1.06 -5.26 -17.02
N VAL A 138 -0.76 -4.12 -17.64
CA VAL A 138 0.55 -3.79 -18.22
C VAL A 138 1.11 -2.58 -17.49
N GLY A 139 2.00 -2.82 -16.53
CA GLY A 139 2.52 -1.79 -15.62
C GLY A 139 3.23 -0.64 -16.34
N GLU A 140 3.91 -0.93 -17.44
CA GLU A 140 4.64 0.04 -18.26
C GLU A 140 3.75 1.16 -18.83
N ARG A 141 2.43 0.91 -18.97
CA ARG A 141 1.47 1.94 -19.42
C ARG A 141 1.25 3.04 -18.39
N TYR A 142 1.47 2.72 -17.11
CA TYR A 142 1.19 3.59 -15.97
C TYR A 142 2.49 4.08 -15.29
N ALA A 143 3.61 3.43 -15.57
CA ALA A 143 4.91 3.76 -15.00
C ALA A 143 5.61 4.90 -15.76
N PRO A 144 6.45 5.70 -15.10
CA PRO A 144 7.35 6.63 -15.79
C PRO A 144 8.30 5.89 -16.76
N PRO A 145 8.65 6.50 -17.91
CA PRO A 145 9.48 5.85 -18.92
C PRO A 145 10.89 5.54 -18.40
N GLY A 146 11.42 4.39 -18.79
CA GLY A 146 12.79 3.99 -18.49
C GLY A 146 13.04 3.67 -17.00
N GLY A 147 12.02 3.27 -16.25
CA GLY A 147 12.16 2.91 -14.83
C GLY A 147 12.44 4.11 -13.92
N GLN A 148 12.14 5.32 -14.37
CA GLN A 148 12.29 6.53 -13.56
C GLN A 148 11.35 6.51 -12.36
N LYS A 149 11.77 7.18 -11.28
CA LYS A 149 10.93 7.37 -10.10
C LYS A 149 9.75 8.29 -10.42
N LEU A 150 8.58 7.99 -9.85
CA LEU A 150 7.40 8.82 -10.02
C LEU A 150 7.57 10.15 -9.28
N GLY A 151 7.46 11.27 -10.01
CA GLY A 151 7.61 12.62 -9.47
C GLY A 151 6.48 13.02 -8.52
N ASN A 152 6.79 13.90 -7.56
CA ASN A 152 5.91 14.26 -6.44
C ASN A 152 4.54 14.82 -6.86
N MET A 153 4.46 15.59 -7.94
CA MET A 153 3.20 16.16 -8.40
C MET A 153 2.17 15.10 -8.78
N HIS A 154 2.61 13.97 -9.35
CA HIS A 154 1.74 12.85 -9.73
C HIS A 154 1.31 12.01 -8.53
N ARG A 155 1.88 12.25 -7.35
CA ARG A 155 1.52 11.56 -6.11
C ARG A 155 0.43 12.30 -5.33
N MET A 156 0.27 13.60 -5.55
CA MET A 156 -0.66 14.43 -4.80
C MET A 156 -2.11 14.18 -5.19
N ARG A 157 -2.99 14.18 -4.18
CA ARG A 157 -4.44 13.98 -4.34
C ARG A 157 -4.76 12.72 -5.15
N TYR A 158 -3.99 11.66 -4.93
CA TYR A 158 -4.15 10.41 -5.64
C TYR A 158 -5.54 9.84 -5.36
N ASP A 159 -6.25 9.50 -6.43
CA ASP A 159 -7.63 9.04 -6.37
C ASP A 159 -7.68 7.51 -6.48
N LEU A 160 -7.75 6.84 -5.33
CA LEU A 160 -7.85 5.37 -5.29
C LEU A 160 -9.15 4.88 -5.94
N ASP A 161 -10.25 5.62 -5.80
CA ASP A 161 -11.54 5.24 -6.36
C ASP A 161 -11.45 5.19 -7.90
N ALA A 162 -10.75 6.18 -8.50
CA ALA A 162 -10.48 6.19 -9.93
C ALA A 162 -9.47 5.12 -10.37
N ALA A 163 -8.39 4.93 -9.59
CA ALA A 163 -7.35 3.94 -9.89
C ALA A 163 -7.89 2.49 -9.89
N GLU A 164 -8.80 2.16 -8.97
CA GLU A 164 -9.46 0.85 -8.96
C GLU A 164 -10.23 0.60 -10.27
N VAL A 165 -10.89 1.62 -10.82
CA VAL A 165 -11.60 1.51 -12.11
C VAL A 165 -10.61 1.43 -13.27
N GLU A 166 -9.61 2.32 -13.30
CA GLU A 166 -8.62 2.41 -14.38
C GLU A 166 -7.81 1.12 -14.53
N PHE A 167 -7.38 0.55 -13.41
CA PHE A 167 -6.61 -0.69 -13.40
C PHE A 167 -7.51 -1.93 -13.46
N LYS A 168 -8.84 -1.78 -13.42
CA LYS A 168 -9.82 -2.87 -13.35
C LYS A 168 -9.65 -3.77 -12.12
N LEU A 169 -9.31 -3.17 -10.97
CA LEU A 169 -9.11 -3.91 -9.73
C LEU A 169 -10.43 -4.53 -9.26
N GLY A 170 -10.32 -5.76 -8.78
CA GLY A 170 -11.43 -6.47 -8.16
C GLY A 170 -11.70 -6.01 -6.74
N LYS A 171 -12.24 -6.92 -5.92
CA LYS A 171 -12.42 -6.66 -4.48
C LYS A 171 -11.05 -6.57 -3.81
N LEU A 172 -10.93 -5.65 -2.84
CA LEU A 172 -9.80 -5.59 -1.94
C LEU A 172 -9.60 -6.95 -1.24
N VAL A 173 -8.38 -7.47 -1.29
CA VAL A 173 -8.01 -8.77 -0.68
C VAL A 173 -7.74 -8.58 0.80
N ALA A 174 -6.86 -7.64 1.12
CA ALA A 174 -6.39 -7.33 2.46
C ALA A 174 -5.92 -5.88 2.55
N VAL A 175 -5.88 -5.34 3.75
CA VAL A 175 -5.35 -3.99 4.02
C VAL A 175 -4.74 -3.92 5.41
N ASN A 176 -3.72 -3.09 5.57
CA ASN A 176 -3.19 -2.73 6.89
C ASN A 176 -2.52 -1.36 6.78
N TYR A 177 -2.24 -0.74 7.92
CA TYR A 177 -1.58 0.55 7.98
C TYR A 177 -0.76 0.71 9.25
N PHE A 178 0.29 1.53 9.16
CA PHE A 178 1.02 2.02 10.33
C PHE A 178 0.92 3.55 10.39
N THR A 179 1.33 4.12 11.52
CA THR A 179 1.45 5.57 11.68
C THR A 179 2.90 6.01 11.81
N SER A 180 3.27 7.18 11.28
CA SER A 180 4.66 7.67 11.32
C SER A 180 4.77 9.19 11.19
N ASN A 181 5.80 9.79 11.79
CA ASN A 181 6.25 11.17 11.55
C ASN A 181 7.76 11.40 11.74
#